data_AF-A0A957YD12-F1
#
_entry.id   AF-A0A957YD12-F1
#
_cell.length_a   1.000
_cell.length_b   1.000
_cell.length_c   1.000
_cell.angle_alpha   90.00
_cell.angle_beta   90.00
_cell.angle_gamma   90.00
#
_symmetry.space_group_name_H-M   'P 1'
#
loop_
_entity.id
_entity.type
_entity.pdbx_description
1 polymer ?
#
loop_
_entity_poly.entity_id
_entity_poly.type
_entity_poly.pdbx_seq_one_letter_code
_entity_poly.pdbx_strand_id
1 'polypeptide(L)'
;MTTPSPSHKNITNWGATLWRERRFCGDNDYAKHLRRIYWSEPASWFYGLTLRRLGRPYAAEVEAALRSACDAHQGIRYYWQGRLDRLDQAKERATPLRKVIANLQDDHWLERFLARHVLLHRGGEAIDSLSVLAQTASPTEQELAIWLILSIGAETQDRLAPDADHLLCSRCFVSCRPLESVLPERGAVIYYGCGSCGQSIAFYPWPPGGVVAVLDTTPQPESVQTPNQIRVNWMVMRRLFDFDQVEIINATDEDVERFVIQAGNDTDEIKSARYAAMVCSIAAGCSLSPNTMRILKDTFGKVEVKALAE
;
A
#
# COMPACT_ATOMS: atom_id res chain seq x y z
N MET A 1 -11.21 -8.66 9.54
CA MET A 1 -11.60 -7.25 9.60
C MET A 1 -11.41 -6.67 8.21
N THR A 2 -12.50 -6.41 7.49
CA THR A 2 -12.45 -5.64 6.24
C THR A 2 -12.12 -4.21 6.62
N THR A 3 -10.93 -3.72 6.23
CA THR A 3 -10.64 -2.29 6.27
C THR A 3 -11.80 -1.57 5.57
N PRO A 4 -12.41 -0.54 6.21
CA PRO A 4 -13.50 0.19 5.61
C PRO A 4 -13.05 0.63 4.21
N SER A 5 -13.87 0.30 3.20
CA SER A 5 -13.60 0.76 1.83
C SER A 5 -13.34 2.27 1.92
N PRO A 6 -12.22 2.78 1.36
CA PRO A 6 -11.90 4.19 1.44
C PRO A 6 -13.14 4.98 1.06
N SER A 7 -13.60 5.85 1.95
CA SER A 7 -14.84 6.59 1.76
C SER A 7 -14.73 7.30 0.41
N HIS A 8 -15.44 6.79 -0.59
CA HIS A 8 -15.40 7.38 -1.91
C HIS A 8 -15.92 8.81 -1.74
N LYS A 9 -15.01 9.79 -1.84
CA LYS A 9 -15.38 11.21 -1.82
C LYS A 9 -16.46 11.36 -2.87
N ASN A 10 -17.68 11.70 -2.45
CA ASN A 10 -18.79 11.81 -3.37
C ASN A 10 -18.51 12.99 -4.30
N ILE A 11 -18.20 12.71 -5.57
CA ILE A 11 -17.85 13.75 -6.54
C ILE A 11 -19.15 14.35 -7.05
N THR A 12 -19.52 15.49 -6.48
CA THR A 12 -20.74 16.22 -6.85
C THR A 12 -20.71 16.69 -8.30
N ASN A 13 -19.52 17.02 -8.84
CA ASN A 13 -19.33 17.44 -10.23
C ASN A 13 -18.61 16.36 -11.07
N TRP A 14 -19.20 15.17 -11.12
CA TRP A 14 -18.64 14.05 -11.88
C TRP A 14 -18.50 14.37 -13.38
N GLY A 15 -19.41 15.17 -13.96
CA GLY A 15 -19.39 15.57 -15.36
C GLY A 15 -18.12 16.33 -15.75
N ALA A 16 -17.70 17.30 -14.91
CA ALA A 16 -16.45 18.04 -15.11
C ALA A 16 -15.23 17.12 -15.06
N THR A 17 -15.18 16.19 -14.11
CA THR A 17 -14.07 15.23 -13.96
C THR A 17 -13.95 14.33 -15.19
N LEU A 18 -15.05 13.72 -15.63
CA LEU A 18 -15.06 12.84 -16.81
C LEU A 18 -14.78 13.59 -18.11
N TRP A 19 -15.20 14.86 -18.21
CA TRP A 19 -14.85 15.71 -19.35
C TRP A 19 -13.34 16.01 -19.40
N ARG A 20 -12.71 16.32 -18.26
CA ARG A 20 -11.26 16.51 -18.18
C ARG A 20 -10.53 15.23 -18.55
N GLU A 21 -10.92 14.07 -18.00
CA GLU A 21 -10.28 12.80 -18.36
C GLU A 21 -10.40 12.52 -19.85
N ARG A 22 -11.58 12.71 -20.46
CA ARG A 22 -11.77 12.55 -21.91
C ARG A 22 -10.81 13.41 -22.73
N ARG A 23 -10.52 14.64 -22.28
CA ARG A 23 -9.65 15.58 -23.00
C ARG A 23 -8.18 15.14 -22.97
N PHE A 24 -7.74 14.60 -21.83
CA PHE A 24 -6.35 14.22 -21.62
C PHE A 24 -6.06 12.76 -21.91
N CYS A 25 -7.08 11.89 -21.97
CA CYS A 25 -6.85 10.49 -22.30
C CYS A 25 -6.46 10.37 -23.77
N GLY A 26 -5.23 9.92 -24.06
CA GLY A 26 -4.78 9.60 -25.42
C GLY A 26 -5.47 8.37 -26.04
N ASP A 27 -6.43 7.78 -25.34
CA ASP A 27 -7.16 6.58 -25.71
C ASP A 27 -8.48 6.92 -26.40
N ASN A 28 -8.47 6.93 -27.73
CA ASN A 28 -9.61 7.35 -28.54
C ASN A 28 -10.86 6.49 -28.32
N ASP A 29 -10.71 5.20 -28.06
CA ASP A 29 -11.85 4.31 -27.85
C ASP A 29 -12.46 4.55 -26.46
N TYR A 30 -11.64 4.62 -25.42
CA TYR A 30 -12.11 5.01 -24.09
C TYR A 30 -12.77 6.40 -24.09
N ALA A 31 -12.21 7.37 -24.80
CA ALA A 31 -12.78 8.72 -24.95
C ALA A 31 -14.19 8.70 -25.58
N LYS A 32 -14.48 7.79 -26.53
CA LYS A 32 -15.83 7.61 -27.08
C LYS A 32 -16.82 7.13 -26.02
N HIS A 33 -16.37 6.26 -25.11
CA HIS A 33 -17.20 5.76 -24.01
C HIS A 33 -17.48 6.85 -22.97
N LEU A 34 -16.47 7.63 -22.57
CA LEU A 34 -16.67 8.81 -21.72
C LEU A 34 -17.56 9.86 -22.38
N ARG A 35 -17.46 10.01 -23.71
CA ARG A 35 -18.32 10.92 -24.47
C ARG A 35 -19.80 10.64 -24.25
N ARG A 36 -20.21 9.37 -24.32
CA ARG A 36 -21.61 8.97 -24.15
C ARG A 36 -22.17 9.32 -22.77
N ILE A 37 -21.33 9.33 -21.73
CA ILE A 37 -21.72 9.70 -20.36
C ILE A 37 -21.97 11.20 -20.26
N TYR A 38 -21.06 12.04 -20.76
CA TYR A 38 -21.23 13.48 -20.55
C TYR A 38 -22.41 14.07 -21.32
N TRP A 39 -22.76 13.52 -22.50
CA TRP A 39 -23.91 14.01 -23.28
C TRP A 39 -25.26 13.78 -22.58
N SER A 40 -25.35 12.90 -21.57
CA SER A 40 -26.57 12.76 -20.80
C SER A 40 -26.77 13.84 -19.74
N GLU A 41 -25.78 14.73 -19.52
CA GLU A 41 -25.90 15.86 -18.61
C GLU A 41 -26.06 17.18 -19.40
N PRO A 42 -27.24 17.84 -19.36
CA PRO A 42 -27.52 19.03 -20.17
C PRO A 42 -26.59 20.23 -19.92
N ALA A 43 -25.99 20.32 -18.72
CA ALA A 43 -25.06 21.39 -18.35
C ALA A 43 -23.62 21.16 -18.84
N SER A 44 -23.32 20.01 -19.45
CA SER A 44 -21.95 19.59 -19.78
C SER A 44 -21.21 20.47 -20.79
N TRP A 45 -21.93 21.24 -21.61
CA TRP A 45 -21.31 22.14 -22.59
C TRP A 45 -20.63 23.37 -21.95
N PHE A 46 -21.07 23.79 -20.75
CA PHE A 46 -20.45 24.89 -20.02
C PHE A 46 -19.05 24.54 -19.49
N TYR A 47 -18.76 23.26 -19.24
CA TYR A 47 -17.47 22.79 -18.77
C TYR A 47 -16.32 23.07 -19.76
N GLY A 48 -16.62 23.19 -21.06
CA GLY A 48 -15.62 23.39 -22.11
C GLY A 48 -14.89 24.73 -22.07
N LEU A 49 -15.49 25.75 -21.43
CA LEU A 49 -14.94 27.11 -21.37
C LEU A 49 -14.15 27.37 -20.09
N THR A 50 -14.64 26.89 -18.93
CA THR A 50 -14.04 27.18 -17.62
C THR A 50 -12.96 26.18 -17.22
N LEU A 51 -13.07 24.91 -17.62
CA LEU A 51 -12.15 23.85 -17.17
C LEU A 51 -10.86 23.75 -18.00
N ARG A 52 -10.62 24.66 -18.96
CA ARG A 52 -9.44 24.57 -19.83
C ARG A 52 -8.11 24.64 -19.08
N ARG A 53 -8.11 25.22 -17.88
CA ARG A 53 -6.92 25.45 -17.05
C ARG A 53 -6.66 24.32 -16.04
N LEU A 54 -7.60 23.40 -15.84
CA LEU A 54 -7.41 22.31 -14.90
C LEU A 54 -6.64 21.16 -15.55
N GLY A 55 -5.73 20.53 -14.80
CA GLY A 55 -4.95 19.39 -15.27
C GLY A 55 -5.78 18.14 -15.51
N ARG A 56 -5.13 17.02 -15.85
CA ARG A 56 -5.79 15.71 -15.89
C ARG A 56 -6.22 15.30 -14.46
N PRO A 57 -7.45 14.80 -14.22
CA PRO A 57 -7.84 14.26 -12.92
C PRO A 57 -7.01 13.01 -12.59
N TYR A 58 -6.87 12.68 -11.31
CA TYR A 58 -6.24 11.44 -10.88
C TYR A 58 -7.14 10.24 -11.15
N ALA A 59 -6.54 9.06 -11.31
CA ALA A 59 -7.29 7.83 -11.60
C ALA A 59 -8.40 7.54 -10.56
N ALA A 60 -8.16 7.84 -9.28
CA ALA A 60 -9.14 7.63 -8.21
C ALA A 60 -10.35 8.57 -8.36
N GLU A 61 -10.13 9.81 -8.78
CA GLU A 61 -11.20 10.78 -9.05
C GLU A 61 -12.04 10.35 -10.25
N VAL A 62 -11.41 9.80 -11.29
CA VAL A 62 -12.12 9.27 -12.46
C VAL A 62 -13.03 8.12 -12.07
N GLU A 63 -12.54 7.18 -11.25
CA GLU A 63 -13.36 6.05 -10.77
C GLU A 63 -14.55 6.53 -9.93
N ALA A 64 -14.29 7.42 -8.96
CA ALA A 64 -15.33 7.97 -8.11
C ALA A 64 -16.39 8.74 -8.94
N ALA A 65 -15.96 9.51 -9.94
CA ALA A 65 -16.86 10.21 -10.84
C ALA A 65 -17.72 9.24 -11.67
N LEU A 66 -17.15 8.13 -12.17
CA LEU A 66 -17.92 7.11 -12.88
C LEU A 66 -18.99 6.47 -11.97
N ARG A 67 -18.64 6.16 -10.71
CA ARG A 67 -19.60 5.61 -9.74
C ARG A 67 -20.71 6.62 -9.41
N SER A 68 -20.36 7.87 -9.09
CA SER A 68 -21.34 8.94 -8.85
C SER A 68 -22.26 9.16 -10.06
N ALA A 69 -21.75 9.05 -11.29
CA ALA A 69 -22.56 9.16 -12.50
C ALA A 69 -23.56 8.00 -12.67
N CYS A 70 -23.14 6.76 -12.35
CA CYS A 70 -24.05 5.60 -12.28
C CYS A 70 -25.14 5.79 -11.22
N ASP A 71 -24.82 6.42 -10.09
CA ASP A 71 -25.81 6.66 -9.04
C ASP A 71 -26.80 7.77 -9.39
N ALA A 72 -26.34 8.80 -10.10
CA ALA A 72 -27.17 9.91 -10.53
C ALA A 72 -28.08 9.57 -11.73
N HIS A 73 -27.66 8.66 -12.63
CA HIS A 73 -28.36 8.42 -13.90
C HIS A 73 -28.50 6.94 -14.26
N GLN A 74 -29.74 6.47 -14.37
CA GLN A 74 -30.06 5.08 -14.72
C GLN A 74 -29.50 4.63 -16.08
N GLY A 75 -29.51 5.50 -17.09
CA GLY A 75 -28.96 5.20 -18.41
C GLY A 75 -27.43 4.99 -18.38
N ILE A 76 -26.72 5.79 -17.59
CA ILE A 76 -25.28 5.63 -17.36
C ILE A 76 -25.03 4.34 -16.58
N ARG A 77 -25.82 4.07 -15.53
CA ARG A 77 -25.72 2.82 -14.75
C ARG A 77 -25.85 1.59 -15.62
N TYR A 78 -26.90 1.50 -16.45
CA TYR A 78 -27.11 0.38 -17.37
C TYR A 78 -25.88 0.15 -18.26
N TYR A 79 -25.23 1.24 -18.68
CA TYR A 79 -24.06 1.16 -19.54
C TYR A 79 -22.76 0.81 -18.81
N TRP A 80 -22.53 1.34 -17.60
CA TRP A 80 -21.24 1.23 -16.92
C TRP A 80 -21.18 0.21 -15.79
N GLN A 81 -22.29 -0.20 -15.20
CA GLN A 81 -22.30 -1.06 -14.02
C GLN A 81 -21.48 -2.34 -14.24
N GLY A 82 -21.75 -3.09 -15.30
CA GLY A 82 -21.01 -4.33 -15.59
C GLY A 82 -19.50 -4.12 -15.85
N ARG A 83 -19.07 -2.90 -16.22
CA ARG A 83 -17.64 -2.57 -16.37
C ARG A 83 -16.99 -2.26 -15.03
N LEU A 84 -17.71 -1.57 -14.14
CA LEU A 84 -17.27 -1.31 -12.78
C LEU A 84 -17.24 -2.62 -11.96
N ASP A 85 -18.22 -3.50 -12.14
CA ASP A 85 -18.22 -4.83 -11.51
C ASP A 85 -17.00 -5.66 -11.97
N ARG A 86 -16.66 -5.59 -13.27
CA ARG A 86 -15.43 -6.20 -13.79
C ARG A 86 -14.16 -5.57 -13.23
N LEU A 87 -14.17 -4.27 -12.95
CA LEU A 87 -13.06 -3.59 -12.29
C LEU A 87 -12.89 -4.08 -10.85
N ASP A 88 -13.98 -4.19 -10.10
CA ASP A 88 -13.96 -4.68 -8.72
C ASP A 88 -13.42 -6.11 -8.66
N GLN A 89 -13.90 -6.99 -9.56
CA GLN A 89 -13.35 -8.34 -9.72
C GLN A 89 -11.86 -8.33 -10.10
N ALA A 90 -11.43 -7.41 -10.97
CA ALA A 90 -10.03 -7.33 -11.40
C ALA A 90 -9.10 -6.89 -10.27
N LYS A 91 -9.56 -6.02 -9.36
CA LYS A 91 -8.82 -5.58 -8.17
C LYS A 91 -8.60 -6.71 -7.17
N GLU A 92 -9.62 -7.55 -6.97
CA GLU A 92 -9.56 -8.71 -6.07
C GLU A 92 -8.65 -9.83 -6.59
N ARG A 93 -8.53 -9.98 -7.93
CA ARG A 93 -7.67 -11.00 -8.53
C ARG A 93 -6.20 -10.72 -8.25
N ALA A 94 -5.47 -11.74 -7.79
CA ALA A 94 -4.02 -11.75 -7.62
C ALA A 94 -3.26 -11.84 -8.96
N THR A 95 -3.61 -11.00 -9.93
CA THR A 95 -2.95 -10.95 -11.24
C THR A 95 -1.51 -10.44 -11.06
N PRO A 96 -0.49 -11.15 -11.58
CA PRO A 96 0.90 -10.69 -11.49
C PRO A 96 1.07 -9.30 -12.12
N LEU A 97 1.80 -8.41 -11.44
CA LEU A 97 1.96 -7.01 -11.82
C LEU A 97 2.47 -6.85 -13.27
N ARG A 98 3.42 -7.68 -13.70
CA ARG A 98 3.95 -7.68 -15.09
C ARG A 98 2.85 -7.84 -16.14
N LYS A 99 1.84 -8.67 -15.87
CA LYS A 99 0.70 -8.86 -16.78
C LYS A 99 -0.21 -7.63 -16.77
N VAL A 100 -0.45 -7.03 -15.61
CA VAL A 100 -1.25 -5.80 -15.51
C VAL A 100 -0.58 -4.65 -16.27
N ILE A 101 0.75 -4.52 -16.18
CA ILE A 101 1.52 -3.53 -16.95
C ILE A 101 1.41 -3.79 -18.45
N ALA A 102 1.54 -5.04 -18.90
CA ALA A 102 1.36 -5.39 -20.32
C ALA A 102 -0.03 -5.02 -20.85
N ASN A 103 -1.07 -5.19 -20.03
CA ASN A 103 -2.45 -4.84 -20.39
C ASN A 103 -2.68 -3.32 -20.56
N LEU A 104 -1.72 -2.45 -20.19
CA LEU A 104 -1.80 -1.02 -20.54
C LEU A 104 -1.77 -0.79 -22.07
N GLN A 105 -1.17 -1.73 -22.81
CA GLN A 105 -1.06 -1.73 -24.27
C GLN A 105 -2.03 -2.71 -24.96
N ASP A 106 -3.01 -3.25 -24.23
CA ASP A 106 -3.99 -4.17 -24.81
C ASP A 106 -4.79 -3.46 -25.92
N ASP A 107 -5.21 -4.18 -26.96
CA ASP A 107 -5.99 -3.62 -28.07
C ASP A 107 -7.39 -3.17 -27.62
N HIS A 108 -7.97 -3.82 -26.62
CA HIS A 108 -9.30 -3.54 -26.13
C HIS A 108 -9.27 -2.48 -25.01
N TRP A 109 -9.95 -1.35 -25.23
CA TRP A 109 -9.95 -0.21 -24.29
C TRP A 109 -10.33 -0.56 -22.85
N LEU A 110 -11.23 -1.53 -22.67
CA LEU A 110 -11.67 -1.95 -21.33
C LEU A 110 -10.51 -2.61 -20.57
N GLU A 111 -9.66 -3.39 -21.22
CA GLU A 111 -8.50 -4.01 -20.56
C GLU A 111 -7.48 -2.96 -20.16
N ARG A 112 -7.24 -1.95 -21.01
CA ARG A 112 -6.41 -0.78 -20.66
C ARG A 112 -6.98 0.00 -19.48
N PHE A 113 -8.31 0.22 -19.47
CA PHE A 113 -9.00 0.85 -18.34
C PHE A 113 -8.84 0.04 -17.05
N LEU A 114 -9.11 -1.27 -17.09
CA LEU A 114 -8.94 -2.17 -15.95
C LEU A 114 -7.50 -2.14 -15.44
N ALA A 115 -6.51 -2.23 -16.33
CA ALA A 115 -5.10 -2.18 -15.98
C ALA A 115 -4.72 -0.91 -15.21
N ARG A 116 -5.12 0.28 -15.70
CA ARG A 116 -4.86 1.57 -15.03
C ARG A 116 -5.39 1.59 -13.60
N HIS A 117 -6.64 1.17 -13.41
CA HIS A 117 -7.29 1.21 -12.10
C HIS A 117 -6.83 0.08 -11.16
N VAL A 118 -6.42 -1.07 -11.70
CA VAL A 118 -5.77 -2.13 -10.91
C VAL A 118 -4.39 -1.68 -10.44
N LEU A 119 -3.60 -1.02 -11.29
CA LEU A 119 -2.29 -0.48 -10.89
C LEU A 119 -2.44 0.58 -9.79
N LEU A 120 -3.41 1.48 -9.93
CA LEU A 120 -3.76 2.42 -8.86
C LEU A 120 -4.11 1.68 -7.55
N HIS A 121 -4.97 0.65 -7.63
CA HIS A 121 -5.37 -0.14 -6.47
C HIS A 121 -4.19 -0.89 -5.82
N ARG A 122 -3.21 -1.34 -6.61
CA ARG A 122 -1.97 -1.95 -6.11
C ARG A 122 -1.08 -0.94 -5.38
N GLY A 123 -1.23 0.35 -5.68
CA GLY A 123 -0.53 1.44 -5.03
C GLY A 123 0.99 1.33 -5.21
N GLY A 124 1.74 1.42 -4.10
CA GLY A 124 3.20 1.43 -4.11
C GLY A 124 3.87 0.21 -4.76
N GLU A 125 3.22 -0.95 -4.82
CA GLU A 125 3.77 -2.13 -5.52
C GLU A 125 3.99 -1.88 -7.01
N ALA A 126 3.21 -0.97 -7.61
CA ALA A 126 3.28 -0.67 -9.03
C ALA A 126 4.39 0.35 -9.36
N ILE A 127 4.93 1.07 -8.38
CA ILE A 127 5.78 2.25 -8.60
C ILE A 127 7.06 1.89 -9.35
N ASP A 128 7.77 0.83 -8.98
CA ASP A 128 9.04 0.46 -9.63
C ASP A 128 8.82 0.11 -11.10
N SER A 129 7.81 -0.70 -11.40
CA SER A 129 7.48 -1.09 -12.79
C SER A 129 7.03 0.10 -13.62
N LEU A 130 6.24 1.01 -13.03
CA LEU A 130 5.83 2.24 -13.69
C LEU A 130 7.00 3.21 -13.87
N SER A 131 7.96 3.26 -12.95
CA SER A 131 9.14 4.13 -13.04
C SER A 131 10.04 3.71 -14.20
N VAL A 132 10.22 2.39 -14.39
CA VAL A 132 10.90 1.85 -15.58
C VAL A 132 10.16 2.28 -16.85
N LEU A 133 8.82 2.09 -16.90
CA LEU A 133 8.01 2.49 -18.06
C LEU A 133 8.10 4.01 -18.34
N ALA A 134 8.11 4.84 -17.29
CA ALA A 134 8.26 6.29 -17.39
C ALA A 134 9.61 6.73 -17.98
N GLN A 135 10.65 5.90 -17.89
CA GLN A 135 11.99 6.20 -18.39
C GLN A 135 12.26 5.62 -19.78
N THR A 136 11.75 4.43 -20.07
CA THR A 136 12.19 3.65 -21.25
C THR A 136 11.16 3.53 -22.37
N ALA A 137 9.90 3.89 -22.11
CA ALA A 137 8.80 3.65 -23.05
C ALA A 137 8.66 4.73 -24.12
N SER A 138 7.69 4.60 -25.02
CA SER A 138 7.34 5.67 -25.97
C SER A 138 6.77 6.90 -25.26
N PRO A 139 6.81 8.12 -25.84
CA PRO A 139 6.34 9.33 -25.17
C PRO A 139 4.92 9.23 -24.59
N THR A 140 3.99 8.61 -25.31
CA THR A 140 2.61 8.40 -24.86
C THR A 140 2.54 7.47 -23.63
N GLU A 141 3.37 6.42 -23.60
CA GLU A 141 3.44 5.49 -22.49
C GLU A 141 4.13 6.10 -21.27
N GLN A 142 5.17 6.90 -21.51
CA GLN A 142 5.84 7.67 -20.45
C GLN A 142 4.85 8.62 -19.76
N GLU A 143 4.08 9.39 -20.52
CA GLU A 143 3.05 10.29 -19.97
C GLU A 143 1.99 9.52 -19.16
N LEU A 144 1.56 8.36 -19.64
CA LEU A 144 0.62 7.52 -18.92
C LEU A 144 1.22 6.98 -17.61
N ALA A 145 2.45 6.50 -17.64
CA ALA A 145 3.16 5.98 -16.48
C ALA A 145 3.35 7.07 -15.42
N ILE A 146 3.82 8.25 -15.82
CA ILE A 146 3.95 9.43 -14.95
C ILE A 146 2.60 9.79 -14.32
N TRP A 147 1.52 9.84 -15.11
CA TRP A 147 0.19 10.12 -14.58
C TRP A 147 -0.29 9.06 -13.58
N LEU A 148 0.00 7.77 -13.80
CA LEU A 148 -0.32 6.70 -12.85
C LEU A 148 0.48 6.84 -11.55
N ILE A 149 1.77 7.14 -11.63
CA ILE A 149 2.63 7.37 -10.45
C ILE A 149 2.11 8.56 -9.63
N LEU A 150 1.79 9.68 -10.28
CA LEU A 150 1.18 10.84 -9.62
C LEU A 150 -0.17 10.49 -8.99
N SER A 151 -0.98 9.67 -9.67
CA SER A 151 -2.27 9.21 -9.13
C SER A 151 -2.11 8.32 -7.91
N ILE A 152 -1.10 7.43 -7.88
CA ILE A 152 -0.76 6.60 -6.72
C ILE A 152 -0.26 7.48 -5.57
N GLY A 153 0.62 8.44 -5.85
CA GLY A 153 1.10 9.40 -4.86
C GLY A 153 -0.05 10.13 -4.18
N ALA A 154 -0.93 10.75 -4.97
CA ALA A 154 -2.10 11.47 -4.45
C ALA A 154 -3.06 10.56 -3.66
N GLU A 155 -3.37 9.36 -4.17
CA GLU A 155 -4.28 8.43 -3.49
C GLU A 155 -3.71 7.93 -2.16
N THR A 156 -2.45 7.50 -2.15
CA THR A 156 -1.82 6.98 -0.94
C THR A 156 -1.56 8.08 0.08
N GLN A 157 -1.25 9.30 -0.36
CA GLN A 157 -1.15 10.46 0.53
C GLN A 157 -2.49 10.75 1.21
N ASP A 158 -3.59 10.81 0.46
CA ASP A 158 -4.92 11.05 1.02
C ASP A 158 -5.35 9.96 2.01
N ARG A 159 -5.03 8.69 1.73
CA ARG A 159 -5.50 7.54 2.50
C ARG A 159 -4.61 7.16 3.68
N LEU A 160 -3.29 7.23 3.52
CA LEU A 160 -2.33 6.64 4.46
C LEU A 160 -1.52 7.69 5.22
N ALA A 161 -1.28 8.88 4.65
CA ALA A 161 -0.45 9.90 5.30
C ALA A 161 -0.96 10.33 6.68
N PRO A 162 -2.29 10.49 6.93
CA PRO A 162 -2.78 10.94 8.23
C PRO A 162 -2.39 10.03 9.39
N ASP A 163 -2.25 8.72 9.13
CA ASP A 163 -2.01 7.70 10.14
C ASP A 163 -0.70 6.93 9.88
N ALA A 164 0.20 7.42 9.02
CA ALA A 164 1.35 6.64 8.53
C ALA A 164 2.22 6.06 9.66
N ASP A 165 2.50 6.87 10.68
CA ASP A 165 3.30 6.47 11.86
C ASP A 165 2.61 5.44 12.76
N HIS A 166 1.33 5.15 12.51
CA HIS A 166 0.48 4.22 13.24
C HIS A 166 -0.05 3.08 12.37
N LEU A 167 0.55 2.83 11.21
CA LEU A 167 0.13 1.76 10.29
C LEU A 167 1.23 0.73 10.08
N LEU A 168 0.90 -0.54 10.32
CA LEU A 168 1.75 -1.70 10.10
C LEU A 168 1.31 -2.45 8.85
N CYS A 169 2.22 -2.70 7.94
CA CYS A 169 1.88 -3.47 6.75
C CYS A 169 1.49 -4.91 7.11
N SER A 170 0.38 -5.38 6.52
CA SER A 170 -0.16 -6.71 6.82
C SER A 170 0.68 -7.89 6.31
N ARG A 171 1.68 -7.64 5.45
CA ARG A 171 2.58 -8.68 4.91
C ARG A 171 3.94 -8.72 5.58
N CYS A 172 4.46 -7.55 5.95
CA CYS A 172 5.85 -7.35 6.33
C CYS A 172 5.99 -6.90 7.79
N PHE A 173 4.90 -6.49 8.46
CA PHE A 173 4.90 -5.86 9.79
C PHE A 173 5.91 -4.70 9.94
N VAL A 174 6.29 -4.07 8.82
CA VAL A 174 7.07 -2.82 8.80
C VAL A 174 6.09 -1.67 8.67
N SER A 175 6.40 -0.56 9.34
CA SER A 175 5.63 0.67 9.33
C SER A 175 5.42 1.21 7.92
N CYS A 176 4.26 1.84 7.73
CA CYS A 176 4.02 2.74 6.63
C CYS A 176 4.93 3.96 6.77
N ARG A 177 5.54 4.41 5.67
CA ARG A 177 6.36 5.63 5.65
C ARG A 177 6.23 6.34 4.30
N PRO A 178 6.56 7.63 4.21
CA PRO A 178 6.75 8.27 2.92
C PRO A 178 7.91 7.60 2.16
N LEU A 179 7.68 7.33 0.89
CA LEU A 179 8.63 6.79 -0.08
C LEU A 179 8.71 7.76 -1.26
N GLU A 180 9.88 7.81 -1.90
CA GLU A 180 10.15 8.74 -2.99
C GLU A 180 10.39 7.98 -4.30
N SER A 181 9.74 8.42 -5.37
CA SER A 181 10.03 8.01 -6.74
C SER A 181 10.50 9.22 -7.55
N VAL A 182 11.71 9.15 -8.11
CA VAL A 182 12.27 10.22 -8.93
C VAL A 182 11.85 10.03 -10.38
N LEU A 183 11.13 11.01 -10.92
CA LEU A 183 10.66 11.01 -12.30
C LEU A 183 11.52 11.94 -13.17
N PRO A 184 11.84 11.53 -14.41
CA PRO A 184 12.51 12.41 -15.38
C PRO A 184 11.71 13.70 -15.56
N GLU A 185 12.38 14.86 -15.50
CA GLU A 185 11.82 16.21 -15.75
C GLU A 185 10.69 16.67 -14.82
N ARG A 186 10.18 15.79 -13.94
CA ARG A 186 9.06 16.07 -13.02
C ARG A 186 9.49 16.12 -11.56
N GLY A 187 10.70 15.65 -11.25
CA GLY A 187 11.23 15.63 -9.89
C GLY A 187 10.69 14.47 -9.06
N ALA A 188 10.75 14.64 -7.74
CA ALA A 188 10.33 13.64 -6.77
C ALA A 188 8.81 13.57 -6.63
N VAL A 189 8.25 12.37 -6.65
CA VAL A 189 6.87 12.09 -6.24
C VAL A 189 6.91 11.32 -4.92
N ILE A 190 6.24 11.86 -3.92
CA ILE A 190 6.07 11.19 -2.62
C ILE A 190 4.81 10.33 -2.69
N TYR A 191 4.92 9.10 -2.20
CA TYR A 191 3.80 8.20 -1.98
C TYR A 191 3.99 7.48 -0.63
N TYR A 192 2.94 6.85 -0.11
CA TYR A 192 2.99 6.16 1.19
C TYR A 192 2.82 4.64 1.01
N GLY A 193 3.66 3.85 1.69
CA GLY A 193 3.67 2.37 1.59
C GLY A 193 4.54 1.67 2.65
N CYS A 194 4.54 0.33 2.69
CA CYS A 194 5.47 -0.46 3.55
C CYS A 194 6.90 -0.10 3.19
N GLY A 195 7.70 0.29 4.19
CA GLY A 195 9.11 0.64 3.97
C GLY A 195 9.99 -0.49 3.43
N SER A 196 9.53 -1.74 3.50
CA SER A 196 10.25 -2.94 3.04
C SER A 196 9.71 -3.50 1.70
N CYS A 197 8.41 -3.76 1.59
CA CYS A 197 7.82 -4.39 0.39
C CYS A 197 7.09 -3.40 -0.54
N GLY A 198 7.05 -2.11 -0.21
CA GLY A 198 6.45 -1.07 -1.04
C GLY A 198 4.92 -1.12 -1.15
N GLN A 199 4.23 -2.16 -0.64
CA GLN A 199 2.77 -2.25 -0.78
C GLN A 199 2.04 -1.13 -0.04
N SER A 200 0.94 -0.68 -0.62
CA SER A 200 0.10 0.38 -0.06
C SER A 200 -1.36 -0.04 0.16
N ILE A 201 -1.66 -1.34 0.07
CA ILE A 201 -3.04 -1.85 0.01
C ILE A 201 -3.60 -2.07 1.42
N ALA A 202 -2.93 -2.91 2.20
CA ALA A 202 -3.45 -3.43 3.45
C ALA A 202 -2.52 -3.14 4.62
N PHE A 203 -3.06 -2.50 5.65
CA PHE A 203 -2.36 -2.17 6.88
C PHE A 203 -3.22 -2.51 8.09
N TYR A 204 -2.56 -2.88 9.18
CA TYR A 204 -3.14 -2.94 10.52
C TYR A 204 -2.86 -1.62 11.24
N PRO A 205 -3.79 -1.10 12.05
CA PRO A 205 -3.46 -0.04 13.00
C PRO A 205 -2.43 -0.56 14.00
N TRP A 206 -1.51 0.30 14.42
CA TRP A 206 -0.55 -0.02 15.47
C TRP A 206 -1.30 -0.28 16.78
N PRO A 207 -1.16 -1.48 17.38
CA PRO A 207 -1.91 -1.82 18.58
C PRO A 207 -1.37 -1.04 19.80
N PRO A 208 -2.21 -0.66 20.78
CA PRO A 208 -1.77 0.15 21.93
C PRO A 208 -0.65 -0.47 22.79
N GLY A 209 -0.65 -1.80 22.93
CA GLY A 209 0.39 -2.58 23.60
C GLY A 209 1.56 -2.99 22.70
N GLY A 210 1.59 -2.50 21.46
CA GLY A 210 2.70 -2.63 20.54
C GLY A 210 2.80 -3.94 19.79
N VAL A 211 3.91 -4.09 19.06
CA VAL A 211 4.26 -5.32 18.33
C VAL A 211 5.36 -6.06 19.08
N VAL A 212 5.20 -7.36 19.26
CA VAL A 212 6.16 -8.20 19.96
C VAL A 212 6.80 -9.18 19.00
N ALA A 213 8.13 -9.16 18.93
CA ALA A 213 8.88 -10.22 18.29
C ALA A 213 8.97 -11.42 19.24
N VAL A 214 8.37 -12.55 18.83
CA VAL A 214 8.37 -13.79 19.60
C VAL A 214 9.38 -14.76 19.00
N LEU A 215 10.28 -15.26 19.84
CA LEU A 215 11.21 -16.34 19.52
C LEU A 215 10.70 -17.62 20.19
N ASP A 216 9.95 -18.39 19.43
CA ASP A 216 9.36 -19.65 19.88
C ASP A 216 9.45 -20.69 18.75
N THR A 217 10.14 -21.79 19.04
CA THR A 217 10.31 -22.95 18.15
C THR A 217 9.08 -23.85 18.12
N THR A 218 8.13 -23.68 19.04
CA THR A 218 6.88 -24.45 19.02
C THR A 218 6.05 -24.08 17.80
N PRO A 219 5.33 -25.04 17.19
CA PRO A 219 4.49 -24.77 16.03
C PRO A 219 3.39 -23.76 16.37
N GLN A 220 3.53 -22.54 15.86
CA GLN A 220 2.58 -21.45 16.02
C GLN A 220 2.34 -20.75 14.67
N PRO A 221 1.21 -20.05 14.49
CA PRO A 221 1.03 -19.19 13.33
C PRO A 221 2.13 -18.12 13.26
N GLU A 222 2.38 -17.58 12.07
CA GLU A 222 3.35 -16.51 11.85
C GLU A 222 3.07 -15.28 12.74
N SER A 223 1.78 -14.99 12.99
CA SER A 223 1.38 -13.91 13.88
C SER A 223 0.07 -14.22 14.60
N VAL A 224 -0.06 -13.73 15.84
CA VAL A 224 -1.29 -13.73 16.62
C VAL A 224 -1.67 -12.29 16.94
N GLN A 225 -2.86 -11.88 16.51
CA GLN A 225 -3.38 -10.54 16.78
C GLN A 225 -4.40 -10.58 17.92
N THR A 226 -4.21 -9.70 18.90
CA THR A 226 -5.17 -9.39 19.96
C THR A 226 -5.59 -7.92 19.85
N PRO A 227 -6.65 -7.47 20.55
CA PRO A 227 -7.02 -6.06 20.56
C PRO A 227 -5.92 -5.11 21.06
N ASN A 228 -5.03 -5.61 21.93
CA ASN A 228 -3.99 -4.79 22.55
C ASN A 228 -2.61 -4.98 21.93
N GLN A 229 -2.35 -6.07 21.20
CA GLN A 229 -0.99 -6.42 20.79
C GLN A 229 -0.98 -7.32 19.57
N ILE A 230 0.05 -7.20 18.73
CA ILE A 230 0.36 -8.16 17.68
C ILE A 230 1.64 -8.89 18.08
N ARG A 231 1.58 -10.21 18.19
CA ARG A 231 2.74 -11.07 18.47
C ARG A 231 3.15 -11.73 17.16
N VAL A 232 4.38 -11.54 16.72
CA VAL A 232 4.90 -12.05 15.44
C VAL A 232 6.03 -13.02 15.72
N ASN A 233 5.88 -14.27 15.29
CA ASN A 233 6.89 -15.30 15.49
C ASN A 233 8.02 -15.13 14.48
N TRP A 234 9.17 -14.62 14.95
CA TRP A 234 10.35 -14.42 14.11
C TRP A 234 10.92 -15.74 13.58
N MET A 235 10.72 -16.87 14.27
CA MET A 235 11.21 -18.19 13.84
C MET A 235 10.54 -18.66 12.54
N VAL A 236 9.30 -18.23 12.31
CA VAL A 236 8.55 -18.50 11.08
C VAL A 236 8.91 -17.46 10.01
N MET A 237 8.93 -16.18 10.38
CA MET A 237 9.10 -15.07 9.43
C MET A 237 10.55 -14.92 8.91
N ARG A 238 11.55 -15.22 9.76
CA ARG A 238 13.01 -15.21 9.48
C ARG A 238 13.57 -13.92 8.85
N ARG A 239 12.90 -12.79 9.09
CA ARG A 239 13.33 -11.43 8.71
C ARG A 239 12.91 -10.45 9.79
N LEU A 240 13.60 -9.31 9.89
CA LEU A 240 13.19 -8.23 10.77
C LEU A 240 11.91 -7.55 10.28
N PHE A 241 11.21 -6.98 11.24
CA PHE A 241 10.02 -6.15 11.10
C PHE A 241 10.05 -5.11 12.22
N ASP A 242 9.03 -4.24 12.29
CA ASP A 242 9.00 -3.20 13.31
C ASP A 242 8.32 -3.75 14.56
N PHE A 243 9.07 -3.81 15.66
CA PHE A 243 8.61 -4.30 16.96
C PHE A 243 8.97 -3.32 18.08
N ASP A 244 8.26 -3.44 19.18
CA ASP A 244 8.45 -2.64 20.40
C ASP A 244 9.08 -3.46 21.54
N GLN A 245 8.93 -4.78 21.47
CA GLN A 245 9.35 -5.70 22.53
C GLN A 245 9.80 -7.03 21.92
N VAL A 246 10.59 -7.77 22.70
CA VAL A 246 11.05 -9.12 22.36
C VAL A 246 10.61 -10.08 23.46
N GLU A 247 10.08 -11.24 23.06
CA GLU A 247 9.75 -12.34 23.96
C GLU A 247 10.45 -13.62 23.50
N ILE A 248 11.25 -14.22 24.37
CA ILE A 248 11.94 -15.48 24.10
C ILE A 248 11.29 -16.57 24.95
N ILE A 249 10.53 -17.45 24.29
CA ILE A 249 9.72 -18.47 24.96
C ILE A 249 10.45 -19.82 24.93
N ASN A 250 10.78 -20.28 23.73
CA ASN A 250 11.47 -21.55 23.51
C ASN A 250 12.40 -21.41 22.28
N ALA A 251 13.62 -20.93 22.50
CA ALA A 251 14.62 -20.73 21.47
C ALA A 251 15.98 -21.21 21.95
N THR A 252 16.83 -21.63 21.01
CA THR A 252 18.23 -21.97 21.30
C THR A 252 19.11 -20.73 21.34
N ASP A 253 20.30 -20.81 21.94
CA ASP A 253 21.30 -19.73 21.86
C ASP A 253 21.59 -19.32 20.40
N GLU A 254 21.66 -20.28 19.47
CA GLU A 254 21.90 -20.03 18.05
C GLU A 254 20.75 -19.24 17.39
N ASP A 255 19.50 -19.55 17.74
CA ASP A 255 18.34 -18.82 17.22
C ASP A 255 18.33 -17.36 17.70
N VAL A 256 18.62 -17.16 18.99
CA VAL A 256 18.72 -15.83 19.60
C VAL A 256 19.87 -15.04 18.97
N GLU A 257 21.04 -15.67 18.81
CA GLU A 257 22.20 -15.04 18.20
C GLU A 257 21.89 -14.59 16.76
N ARG A 258 21.22 -15.43 15.95
CA ARG A 258 20.80 -15.05 14.59
C ARG A 258 19.85 -13.85 14.59
N PHE A 259 18.88 -13.81 15.50
CA PHE A 259 17.96 -12.68 15.62
C PHE A 259 18.70 -11.40 15.99
N VAL A 260 19.58 -11.47 17.00
CA VAL A 260 20.36 -10.32 17.46
C VAL A 260 21.34 -9.84 16.39
N ILE A 261 21.98 -10.74 15.64
CA ILE A 261 22.85 -10.38 14.51
C ILE A 261 22.06 -9.62 13.45
N GLN A 262 20.82 -10.02 13.16
CA GLN A 262 19.97 -9.25 12.23
C GLN A 262 19.70 -7.86 12.81
N ALA A 263 19.23 -7.77 14.06
CA ALA A 263 18.91 -6.49 14.70
C ALA A 263 20.12 -5.55 14.80
N GLY A 264 21.30 -6.07 15.11
CA GLY A 264 22.55 -5.31 15.18
C GLY A 264 23.06 -4.86 13.81
N ASN A 265 22.65 -5.54 12.72
CA ASN A 265 22.96 -5.16 11.34
C ASN A 265 21.82 -4.37 10.68
N ASP A 266 20.78 -3.96 11.42
CA ASP A 266 19.74 -3.11 10.86
C ASP A 266 20.33 -1.73 10.53
N THR A 267 20.18 -1.32 9.27
CA THR A 267 20.70 -0.04 8.75
C THR A 267 19.77 1.14 9.04
N ASP A 268 18.57 0.90 9.55
CA ASP A 268 17.63 1.95 9.90
C ASP A 268 18.01 2.57 11.26
N GLU A 269 18.63 3.75 11.22
CA GLU A 269 19.15 4.46 12.40
C GLU A 269 18.07 4.73 13.47
N ILE A 270 16.81 4.92 13.04
CA ILE A 270 15.70 5.17 13.96
C ILE A 270 15.36 3.88 14.72
N LYS A 271 15.36 2.73 14.04
CA LYS A 271 15.11 1.43 14.67
C LYS A 271 16.26 0.99 15.56
N SER A 272 17.49 1.14 15.07
CA SER A 272 18.69 0.74 15.83
C SER A 272 18.78 1.48 17.16
N ALA A 273 18.46 2.78 17.17
CA ALA A 273 18.41 3.58 18.40
C ALA A 273 17.31 3.11 19.36
N ARG A 274 16.17 2.64 18.85
CA ARG A 274 15.07 2.13 19.67
C ARG A 274 15.40 0.81 20.34
N TYR A 275 16.17 -0.08 19.69
CA TYR A 275 16.47 -1.41 20.23
C TYR A 275 17.04 -1.34 21.64
N ALA A 276 18.03 -0.48 21.88
CA ALA A 276 18.67 -0.32 23.19
C ALA A 276 17.72 0.15 24.32
N ALA A 277 16.52 0.62 23.99
CA ALA A 277 15.49 1.03 24.95
C ALA A 277 14.36 0.00 25.12
N MET A 278 14.38 -1.12 24.38
CA MET A 278 13.31 -2.11 24.40
C MET A 278 13.38 -3.02 25.64
N VAL A 279 12.30 -3.77 25.86
CA VAL A 279 12.28 -4.83 26.87
C VAL A 279 12.33 -6.17 26.16
N CYS A 280 13.32 -6.98 26.54
CA CYS A 280 13.40 -8.39 26.17
C CYS A 280 12.96 -9.24 27.37
N SER A 281 11.82 -9.92 27.25
CA SER A 281 11.33 -10.85 28.26
C SER A 281 11.71 -12.29 27.87
N ILE A 282 12.22 -13.06 28.82
CA ILE A 282 12.61 -14.47 28.63
C ILE A 282 11.73 -15.33 29.54
N ALA A 283 11.11 -16.36 28.98
CA ALA A 283 10.35 -17.33 29.76
C ALA A 283 11.27 -18.03 30.77
N ALA A 284 10.80 -18.21 32.00
CA ALA A 284 11.56 -18.85 33.07
C ALA A 284 12.04 -20.28 32.72
N GLY A 285 11.35 -20.98 31.81
CA GLY A 285 11.75 -22.30 31.31
C GLY A 285 12.82 -22.28 30.19
N CYS A 286 13.10 -21.12 29.60
CA CYS A 286 14.07 -20.99 28.51
C CYS A 286 15.48 -20.86 29.09
N SER A 287 16.29 -21.92 28.90
CA SER A 287 17.67 -21.96 29.37
C SER A 287 18.62 -21.38 28.33
N LEU A 288 18.94 -20.09 28.44
CA LEU A 288 19.95 -19.43 27.60
C LEU A 288 21.29 -19.35 28.33
N SER A 289 22.38 -19.43 27.58
CA SER A 289 23.73 -19.30 28.14
C SER A 289 23.97 -17.88 28.69
N PRO A 290 24.88 -17.71 29.68
CA PRO A 290 25.26 -16.39 30.18
C PRO A 290 25.80 -15.45 29.09
N ASN A 291 26.42 -16.01 28.04
CA ASN A 291 26.91 -15.21 26.91
C ASN A 291 25.76 -14.61 26.11
N THR A 292 24.75 -15.40 25.77
CA THR A 292 23.54 -14.94 25.07
C THR A 292 22.78 -13.91 25.90
N MET A 293 22.68 -14.11 27.21
CA MET A 293 22.08 -13.13 28.12
C MET A 293 22.78 -11.77 28.10
N ARG A 294 24.12 -11.76 27.95
CA ARG A 294 24.91 -10.53 27.82
C ARG A 294 24.64 -9.84 26.47
N ILE A 295 24.67 -10.61 25.38
CA ILE A 295 24.37 -10.11 24.03
C ILE A 295 22.97 -9.47 23.98
N LEU A 296 21.96 -10.10 24.59
CA LEU A 296 20.62 -9.55 24.69
C LEU A 296 20.56 -8.23 25.48
N LYS A 297 21.30 -8.13 26.60
CA LYS A 297 21.38 -6.89 27.39
C LYS A 297 22.07 -5.78 26.60
N ASP A 298 23.14 -6.09 25.89
CA ASP A 298 23.87 -5.12 25.08
C ASP A 298 23.00 -4.62 23.90
N THR A 299 22.13 -5.48 23.34
CA THR A 299 21.27 -5.15 22.20
C THR A 299 20.00 -4.42 22.60
N PHE A 300 19.29 -4.91 23.63
CA PHE A 300 17.96 -4.41 23.99
C PHE A 300 17.94 -3.52 25.25
N GLY A 301 19.06 -3.42 25.97
CA GLY A 301 19.17 -2.61 27.20
C GLY A 301 18.54 -3.29 28.42
N LYS A 302 17.27 -3.69 28.35
CA LYS A 302 16.57 -4.33 29.48
C LYS A 302 16.17 -5.77 29.18
N VAL A 303 16.69 -6.70 29.99
CA VAL A 303 16.36 -8.13 29.92
C VAL A 303 15.72 -8.60 31.23
N GLU A 304 14.54 -9.19 31.15
CA GLU A 304 13.77 -9.68 32.30
C GLU A 304 13.45 -11.17 32.14
N VAL A 305 13.57 -11.96 33.20
CA VAL A 305 13.09 -13.35 33.23
C VAL A 305 11.71 -13.35 33.88
N LYS A 306 10.70 -13.88 33.18
CA LYS A 306 9.30 -13.90 33.63
C LYS A 306 8.71 -15.29 33.54
N ALA A 307 7.82 -15.62 34.48
CA ALA A 307 6.82 -16.65 34.26
C ALA A 307 5.81 -16.06 33.26
N LEU A 308 5.94 -16.41 31.98
CA LEU A 308 4.97 -16.01 30.98
C LEU A 308 3.70 -16.85 31.18
N ALA A 309 2.55 -16.19 31.24
CA ALA A 309 1.28 -16.90 31.26
C ALA A 309 1.11 -17.62 29.91
N GLU A 310 0.79 -18.91 29.97
CA GLU A 310 0.43 -19.73 28.80
C GLU A 310 -0.78 -19.15 28.06
#